data_AF-A0A1S4D2Y0-F1
#
_entry.id   AF-A0A1S4D2Y0-F1
#
_cell.length_a   1.000
_cell.length_b   1.000
_cell.length_c   1.000
_cell.angle_alpha   90.00
_cell.angle_beta   90.00
_cell.angle_gamma   90.00
#
_symmetry.space_group_name_H-M   'P 1'
#
loop_
_entity.id
_entity.type
_entity.pdbx_description
1 polymer ?
#
loop_
_entity_poly.entity_id
_entity_poly.type
_entity_poly.pdbx_seq_one_letter_code
_entity_poly.pdbx_strand_id
1 'polypeptide(L)'
;MRSKASFLTYDHGHPDDESDILELNDDISRPRGKGNGKGKKSNTSSVDGVTGKTRMSKEERLRLNEEKKQQKEREKLQKAAQKAEAAEIKKREKEKEKWEKGKFAHKSIVAHIDTKVVELGSIGGHLLSRLAEKGLSFRVSSNPIEKSIVWSISVPEEISKISSEVIKVPYILIICEAEEFCDLVNSESLMSHISRVQRLYPLHTVCYLTNKLMAYINKREQGQYKDPANHIGWKRPPIEEVLSKLTINFVKVHSRHCVDEAELAEHVAGLTYSLASCQFRYVKVISQ
;
A
#
# COMPACT_ATOMS: atom_id res chain seq x y z
N MET A 1 -11.80 -60.69 1.58
CA MET A 1 -10.63 -60.03 2.22
C MET A 1 -11.13 -58.68 2.76
N ARG A 2 -11.69 -58.56 3.99
CA ARG A 2 -11.03 -58.24 5.29
C ARG A 2 -9.80 -57.34 5.11
N SER A 3 -9.73 -56.08 5.56
CA SER A 3 -9.94 -55.49 6.91
C SER A 3 -10.26 -53.96 6.78
N LYS A 4 -11.27 -53.31 7.42
CA LYS A 4 -11.36 -52.67 8.79
C LYS A 4 -10.04 -52.03 9.28
N ALA A 5 -9.93 -50.82 9.85
CA ALA A 5 -10.77 -49.69 10.32
C ALA A 5 -9.82 -48.44 10.40
N SER A 6 -10.24 -47.17 10.48
CA SER A 6 -10.67 -46.48 11.71
C SER A 6 -11.27 -45.09 11.42
N PHE A 7 -12.37 -44.79 12.10
CA PHE A 7 -12.97 -43.47 12.33
C PHE A 7 -12.01 -42.53 13.06
N LEU A 8 -12.12 -41.22 12.81
CA LEU A 8 -12.08 -40.16 13.84
C LEU A 8 -12.67 -38.87 13.26
N THR A 9 -13.95 -38.65 13.57
CA THR A 9 -14.59 -37.32 13.59
C THR A 9 -14.14 -36.61 14.86
N TYR A 10 -13.71 -35.35 14.76
CA TYR A 10 -13.57 -34.47 15.91
C TYR A 10 -14.59 -33.33 15.78
N ASP A 11 -15.61 -33.44 16.62
CA ASP A 11 -16.47 -32.35 17.07
C ASP A 11 -16.24 -32.20 18.60
N HIS A 12 -16.60 -31.02 19.11
CA HIS A 12 -16.63 -30.54 20.51
C HIS A 12 -15.53 -29.58 20.98
N GLY A 13 -15.99 -28.42 21.46
CA GLY A 13 -15.32 -27.70 22.54
C GLY A 13 -15.59 -26.20 22.62
N HIS A 14 -16.82 -25.77 22.90
CA HIS A 14 -17.06 -24.48 23.56
C HIS A 14 -16.78 -24.67 25.07
N PRO A 15 -16.16 -23.68 25.73
CA PRO A 15 -16.55 -23.40 27.11
C PRO A 15 -16.80 -21.90 27.32
N ASP A 16 -17.96 -21.60 27.89
CA ASP A 16 -18.21 -20.41 28.70
C ASP A 16 -17.78 -20.68 30.16
N ASP A 17 -17.73 -19.58 30.93
CA ASP A 17 -17.75 -19.44 32.39
C ASP A 17 -16.44 -19.35 33.21
N GLU A 18 -16.13 -18.08 33.53
CA GLU A 18 -16.05 -17.47 34.86
C GLU A 18 -15.23 -18.11 35.99
N SER A 19 -14.27 -17.35 36.52
CA SER A 19 -14.30 -16.70 37.85
C SER A 19 -12.91 -16.11 38.14
N ASP A 20 -12.73 -14.79 38.18
CA ASP A 20 -13.03 -13.86 39.28
C ASP A 20 -12.02 -13.92 40.44
N ILE A 21 -11.97 -12.80 41.16
CA ILE A 21 -11.39 -12.53 42.48
C ILE A 21 -9.97 -11.88 42.58
N LEU A 22 -10.04 -10.68 43.19
CA LEU A 22 -9.11 -9.94 44.08
C LEU A 22 -8.35 -8.77 43.44
N GLU A 23 -8.83 -7.53 43.57
CA GLU A 23 -8.99 -6.66 44.76
C GLU A 23 -7.84 -5.67 44.95
N LEU A 24 -8.27 -4.50 45.41
CA LEU A 24 -7.56 -3.32 45.87
C LEU A 24 -6.15 -3.55 46.44
N ASN A 25 -5.26 -2.60 46.18
CA ASN A 25 -4.40 -2.07 47.25
C ASN A 25 -4.16 -0.57 47.05
N ASP A 26 -4.95 0.21 47.78
CA ASP A 26 -4.56 1.50 48.35
C ASP A 26 -3.57 1.19 49.47
N ASP A 27 -2.30 1.61 49.36
CA ASP A 27 -1.32 1.38 50.44
C ASP A 27 -0.92 2.69 51.11
N ILE A 28 -1.60 2.93 52.24
CA ILE A 28 -1.33 3.97 53.22
C ILE A 28 -0.13 3.52 54.06
N SER A 29 1.01 4.17 53.88
CA SER A 29 2.13 4.03 54.82
C SER A 29 1.88 4.87 56.09
N ARG A 30 1.63 4.20 57.21
CA ARG A 30 1.85 4.71 58.58
C ARG A 30 2.97 3.91 59.25
N PRO A 31 3.84 4.56 60.05
CA PRO A 31 4.46 3.90 61.20
C PRO A 31 3.80 4.34 62.51
N ARG A 32 3.65 3.37 63.40
CA ARG A 32 3.01 3.45 64.72
C ARG A 32 4.12 3.42 65.78
N GLY A 33 4.20 4.45 66.64
CA GLY A 33 5.06 4.48 67.82
C GLY A 33 4.23 4.52 69.11
N LYS A 34 4.46 3.55 70.01
CA LYS A 34 3.83 3.39 71.33
C LYS A 34 4.37 4.43 72.33
N GLY A 35 3.51 4.86 73.27
CA GLY A 35 3.93 5.54 74.51
C GLY A 35 2.75 5.78 75.46
N ASN A 36 2.69 5.03 76.56
CA ASN A 36 1.74 5.15 77.67
C ASN A 36 2.01 6.40 78.52
N GLY A 37 0.97 6.96 79.16
CA GLY A 37 1.14 7.88 80.30
C GLY A 37 -0.15 8.53 80.80
N LYS A 38 -0.59 8.13 82.01
CA LYS A 38 -1.70 8.73 82.80
C LYS A 38 -1.29 10.07 83.45
N GLY A 39 -2.28 10.94 83.68
CA GLY A 39 -2.25 12.02 84.71
C GLY A 39 -2.92 13.30 84.24
N LYS A 40 -4.13 13.67 84.68
CA LYS A 40 -4.56 14.37 85.92
C LYS A 40 -4.71 15.89 85.70
N LYS A 41 -5.89 16.41 86.11
CA LYS A 41 -6.41 17.79 86.08
C LYS A 41 -5.44 18.88 86.58
N SER A 42 -5.52 20.10 86.03
CA SER A 42 -5.88 21.34 86.77
C SER A 42 -5.84 22.62 85.90
N ASN A 43 -6.73 23.56 86.23
CA ASN A 43 -6.85 24.96 85.77
C ASN A 43 -5.54 25.77 85.80
N THR A 44 -5.40 26.80 84.95
CA THR A 44 -5.37 28.25 85.32
C THR A 44 -5.05 29.18 84.13
N SER A 45 -5.95 30.16 83.92
CA SER A 45 -5.78 31.59 83.56
C SER A 45 -4.62 32.12 82.67
N SER A 46 -5.06 32.84 81.61
CA SER A 46 -4.66 34.19 81.16
C SER A 46 -3.21 34.55 80.80
N VAL A 47 -3.00 35.05 79.57
CA VAL A 47 -2.66 36.45 79.19
C VAL A 47 -2.01 36.49 77.80
N ASP A 48 -2.35 37.56 77.07
CA ASP A 48 -1.98 38.03 75.74
C ASP A 48 -0.54 37.84 75.23
N GLY A 49 -0.43 37.74 73.90
CA GLY A 49 0.83 37.81 73.17
C GLY A 49 0.69 37.78 71.63
N VAL A 50 0.16 38.86 71.04
CA VAL A 50 0.64 39.52 69.80
C VAL A 50 0.73 38.69 68.49
N THR A 51 -0.29 38.93 67.65
CA THR A 51 -0.31 39.15 66.18
C THR A 51 0.65 38.41 65.24
N GLY A 52 0.05 37.81 64.21
CA GLY A 52 0.74 37.53 62.94
C GLY A 52 -0.11 36.76 61.93
N LYS A 53 -1.42 37.06 61.78
CA LYS A 53 -2.25 36.45 60.74
C LYS A 53 -2.77 37.53 59.82
N THR A 54 -1.96 37.88 58.81
CA THR A 54 -2.34 38.77 57.71
C THR A 54 -3.65 38.26 57.10
N ARG A 55 -4.74 38.97 57.38
CA ARG A 55 -6.06 38.70 56.81
C ARG A 55 -6.00 39.16 55.35
N MET A 56 -5.74 38.24 54.41
CA MET A 56 -5.75 38.57 52.98
C MET A 56 -7.07 39.27 52.62
N SER A 57 -6.98 40.36 51.86
CA SER A 57 -8.13 41.15 51.45
C SER A 57 -9.12 40.29 50.63
N LYS A 58 -10.42 40.57 50.75
CA LYS A 58 -11.49 39.87 50.02
C LYS A 58 -11.24 39.92 48.50
N GLU A 59 -10.60 40.99 48.02
CA GLU A 59 -10.25 41.26 46.64
C GLU A 59 -9.01 40.47 46.17
N GLU A 60 -8.02 40.33 47.04
CA GLU A 60 -6.81 39.53 46.81
C GLU A 60 -7.16 38.02 46.74
N ARG A 61 -8.13 37.59 47.54
CA ARG A 61 -8.69 36.23 47.51
C ARG A 61 -9.49 35.93 46.24
N LEU A 62 -10.14 36.95 45.66
CA LEU A 62 -10.84 36.84 44.38
C LEU A 62 -9.84 36.74 43.22
N ARG A 63 -8.80 37.58 43.19
CA ARG A 63 -7.72 37.50 42.18
C ARG A 63 -7.02 36.14 42.18
N LEU A 64 -6.66 35.63 43.36
CA LEU A 64 -6.01 34.32 43.49
C LEU A 64 -6.91 33.16 42.99
N ASN A 65 -8.22 33.28 43.15
CA ASN A 65 -9.18 32.29 42.65
C ASN A 65 -9.37 32.37 41.13
N GLU A 66 -9.41 33.58 40.57
CA GLU A 66 -9.49 33.81 39.12
C GLU A 66 -8.24 33.29 38.41
N GLU A 67 -7.04 33.58 38.94
CA GLU A 67 -5.78 33.06 38.43
C GLU A 67 -5.70 31.54 38.51
N LYS A 68 -6.14 30.93 39.62
CA LYS A 68 -6.24 29.46 39.73
C LYS A 68 -7.22 28.85 38.75
N LYS A 69 -8.31 29.54 38.43
CA LYS A 69 -9.30 29.09 37.45
C LYS A 69 -8.72 29.14 36.03
N GLN A 70 -8.09 30.26 35.66
CA GLN A 70 -7.40 30.42 34.39
C GLN A 70 -6.25 29.41 34.22
N GLN A 71 -5.50 29.13 35.29
CA GLN A 71 -4.45 28.12 35.27
C GLN A 71 -5.00 26.71 35.02
N LYS A 72 -6.09 26.33 35.71
CA LYS A 72 -6.78 25.04 35.49
C LYS A 72 -7.34 24.91 34.08
N GLU A 73 -7.89 25.98 33.51
CA GLU A 73 -8.39 25.98 32.12
C GLU A 73 -7.25 25.81 31.12
N ARG A 74 -6.11 26.49 31.31
CA ARG A 74 -4.90 26.31 30.49
C ARG A 74 -4.34 24.89 30.59
N GLU A 75 -4.26 24.34 31.79
CA GLU A 75 -3.81 22.94 32.00
C GLU A 75 -4.76 21.92 31.35
N LYS A 76 -6.08 22.15 31.43
CA LYS A 76 -7.08 21.31 30.75
C LYS A 76 -6.93 21.38 29.23
N LEU A 77 -6.71 22.57 28.68
CA LEU A 77 -6.46 22.78 27.25
C LEU A 77 -5.14 22.13 26.80
N GLN A 78 -4.05 22.29 27.55
CA GLN A 78 -2.77 21.65 27.26
C GLN A 78 -2.85 20.13 27.33
N LYS A 79 -3.51 19.57 28.35
CA LYS A 79 -3.71 18.12 28.48
C LYS A 79 -4.59 17.56 27.37
N ALA A 80 -5.60 18.32 26.91
CA ALA A 80 -6.41 17.96 25.76
C ALA A 80 -5.59 18.00 24.46
N ALA A 81 -4.75 19.02 24.27
CA ALA A 81 -3.87 19.14 23.10
C ALA A 81 -2.83 18.01 23.06
N GLN A 82 -2.16 17.71 24.18
CA GLN A 82 -1.21 16.61 24.29
C GLN A 82 -1.87 15.25 24.02
N LYS A 83 -3.11 15.05 24.49
CA LYS A 83 -3.87 13.81 24.24
C LYS A 83 -4.27 13.70 22.75
N ALA A 84 -4.63 14.81 22.11
CA ALA A 84 -4.93 14.85 20.67
C ALA A 84 -3.68 14.57 19.83
N GLU A 85 -2.55 15.17 20.17
CA GLU A 85 -1.26 14.95 19.52
C GLU A 85 -0.80 13.49 19.67
N ALA A 86 -0.89 12.92 20.88
CA ALA A 86 -0.58 11.51 21.10
C ALA A 86 -1.52 10.55 20.33
N ALA A 87 -2.80 10.90 20.18
CA ALA A 87 -3.75 10.13 19.37
C ALA A 87 -3.41 10.18 17.87
N GLU A 88 -2.97 11.35 17.36
CA GLU A 88 -2.49 11.48 15.99
C GLU A 88 -1.20 10.72 15.74
N ILE A 89 -0.21 10.83 16.63
CA ILE A 89 1.06 10.08 16.52
C ILE A 89 0.76 8.58 16.48
N LYS A 90 -0.09 8.09 17.40
CA LYS A 90 -0.50 6.68 17.43
C LYS A 90 -1.29 6.26 16.18
N LYS A 91 -2.09 7.15 15.59
CA LYS A 91 -2.79 6.87 14.32
C LYS A 91 -1.78 6.77 13.17
N ARG A 92 -0.82 7.70 13.09
CA ARG A 92 0.25 7.71 12.08
C ARG A 92 1.16 6.50 12.18
N GLU A 93 1.55 6.08 13.39
CA GLU A 93 2.35 4.87 13.61
C GLU A 93 1.63 3.60 13.12
N LYS A 94 0.33 3.48 13.41
CA LYS A 94 -0.49 2.35 12.91
C LYS A 94 -0.63 2.36 11.39
N GLU A 95 -0.69 3.53 10.76
CA GLU A 95 -0.73 3.66 9.30
C GLU A 95 0.61 3.31 8.67
N LYS A 96 1.72 3.77 9.27
CA LYS A 96 3.08 3.40 8.87
C LYS A 96 3.32 1.89 8.97
N GLU A 97 2.93 1.26 10.09
CA GLU A 97 3.05 -0.19 10.26
C GLU A 97 2.22 -0.96 9.22
N LYS A 98 1.01 -0.49 8.88
CA LYS A 98 0.20 -1.08 7.81
C LYS A 98 0.84 -0.90 6.44
N TRP A 99 1.49 0.24 6.20
CA TRP A 99 2.20 0.52 4.95
C TRP A 99 3.44 -0.37 4.81
N GLU A 100 4.27 -0.49 5.85
CA GLU A 100 5.43 -1.39 5.91
C GLU A 100 5.02 -2.87 5.74
N LYS A 101 3.85 -3.25 6.26
CA LYS A 101 3.27 -4.59 6.04
C LYS A 101 2.68 -4.79 4.64
N GLY A 102 2.69 -3.77 3.77
CA GLY A 102 2.20 -3.82 2.40
C GLY A 102 0.67 -3.74 2.25
N LYS A 103 -0.08 -3.45 3.33
CA LYS A 103 -1.56 -3.43 3.31
C LYS A 103 -2.13 -2.36 2.37
N PHE A 104 -1.36 -1.29 2.11
CA PHE A 104 -1.72 -0.20 1.21
C PHE A 104 -0.82 -0.10 -0.02
N ALA A 105 -0.08 -1.16 -0.35
CA ALA A 105 0.88 -1.15 -1.46
C ALA A 105 0.29 -0.62 -2.78
N HIS A 106 -0.94 -1.05 -3.11
CA HIS A 106 -1.64 -0.65 -4.33
C HIS A 106 -2.01 0.84 -4.39
N LYS A 107 -2.06 1.55 -3.25
CA LYS A 107 -2.30 3.00 -3.20
C LYS A 107 -1.05 3.82 -3.49
N SER A 108 0.12 3.22 -3.34
CA SER A 108 1.41 3.89 -3.51
C SER A 108 2.03 3.66 -4.89
N ILE A 109 1.56 2.65 -5.64
CA ILE A 109 2.03 2.42 -7.00
C ILE A 109 1.31 3.36 -7.99
N VAL A 110 2.07 3.88 -8.94
CA VAL A 110 1.60 4.71 -10.03
C VAL A 110 2.03 4.08 -11.34
N ALA A 111 1.06 3.83 -12.23
CA ALA A 111 1.33 3.44 -13.61
C ALA A 111 1.55 4.69 -14.48
N HIS A 112 2.70 4.80 -15.12
CA HIS A 112 3.02 5.87 -16.08
C HIS A 112 2.78 5.33 -17.49
N ILE A 113 1.65 5.75 -18.05
CA ILE A 113 1.12 5.28 -19.32
C ILE A 113 1.59 6.25 -20.41
N ASP A 114 2.25 5.70 -21.44
CA ASP A 114 2.65 6.48 -22.60
C ASP A 114 1.43 7.08 -23.31
N THR A 115 1.54 8.32 -23.79
CA THR A 115 0.45 8.98 -24.52
C THR A 115 -0.02 8.16 -25.71
N LYS A 116 0.88 7.44 -26.40
CA LYS A 116 0.51 6.59 -27.54
C LYS A 116 -0.37 5.42 -27.14
N VAL A 117 -0.32 4.92 -25.91
CA VAL A 117 -1.26 3.88 -25.45
C VAL A 117 -2.68 4.42 -25.35
N VAL A 118 -2.84 5.66 -24.89
CA VAL A 118 -4.16 6.31 -24.77
C VAL A 118 -4.76 6.57 -26.15
N GLU A 119 -3.90 6.83 -27.15
CA GLU A 119 -4.27 7.02 -28.55
C GLU A 119 -4.67 5.70 -29.26
N LEU A 120 -4.45 4.52 -28.67
CA LEU A 120 -4.83 3.21 -29.24
C LEU A 120 -6.33 2.93 -29.13
N GLY A 121 -7.16 3.84 -29.63
CA GLY A 121 -8.61 3.66 -29.78
C GLY A 121 -9.31 3.08 -28.54
N SER A 122 -9.97 1.93 -28.72
CA SER A 122 -10.72 1.23 -27.66
C SER A 122 -9.81 0.75 -26.52
N ILE A 123 -8.56 0.35 -26.78
CA ILE A 123 -7.63 -0.16 -25.77
C ILE A 123 -7.39 0.90 -24.70
N GLY A 124 -7.09 2.13 -25.11
CA GLY A 124 -6.85 3.25 -24.20
C GLY A 124 -8.04 3.51 -23.27
N GLY A 125 -9.24 3.59 -23.84
CA GLY A 125 -10.47 3.81 -23.07
C GLY A 125 -10.73 2.70 -22.03
N HIS A 126 -10.66 1.43 -22.44
CA HIS A 126 -10.85 0.29 -21.54
C HIS A 126 -9.80 0.25 -20.43
N LEU A 127 -8.54 0.51 -20.76
CA LEU A 127 -7.44 0.52 -19.81
C LEU A 127 -7.63 1.58 -18.71
N LEU A 128 -7.86 2.83 -19.11
CA LEU A 128 -8.01 3.93 -18.16
C LEU A 128 -9.24 3.75 -17.26
N SER A 129 -10.35 3.29 -17.85
CA SER A 129 -11.58 3.02 -17.11
C SER A 129 -11.36 1.91 -16.07
N ARG A 130 -10.71 0.81 -16.46
CA ARG A 130 -10.44 -0.31 -15.55
C ARG A 130 -9.47 0.06 -14.42
N LEU A 131 -8.44 0.86 -14.70
CA LEU A 131 -7.54 1.35 -13.66
C LEU A 131 -8.28 2.25 -12.65
N ALA A 132 -9.14 3.15 -13.15
CA ALA A 132 -9.96 4.02 -12.31
C ALA A 132 -10.97 3.22 -11.46
N GLU A 133 -11.67 2.24 -12.05
CA GLU A 133 -12.59 1.33 -11.36
C GLU A 133 -11.92 0.58 -10.21
N LYS A 134 -10.66 0.16 -10.41
CA LYS A 134 -9.87 -0.57 -9.40
C LYS A 134 -9.20 0.37 -8.39
N GLY A 135 -9.40 1.69 -8.50
CA GLY A 135 -8.78 2.70 -7.63
C GLY A 135 -7.25 2.74 -7.74
N LEU A 136 -6.69 2.35 -8.88
CA LEU A 136 -5.26 2.37 -9.14
C LEU A 136 -4.83 3.74 -9.67
N SER A 137 -3.71 4.24 -9.16
CA SER A 137 -3.18 5.54 -9.58
C SER A 137 -2.44 5.40 -10.91
N PHE A 138 -2.71 6.29 -11.84
CA PHE A 138 -2.00 6.37 -13.11
C PHE A 138 -1.72 7.82 -13.52
N ARG A 139 -0.71 8.00 -14.37
CA ARG A 139 -0.36 9.27 -15.01
C ARG A 139 -0.13 9.02 -16.48
N VAL A 140 -0.56 9.95 -17.32
CA VAL A 140 -0.32 9.91 -18.76
C VAL A 140 0.79 10.89 -19.09
N SER A 141 1.86 10.41 -19.73
CA SER A 141 3.02 11.21 -20.12
C SER A 141 3.71 10.56 -21.32
N SER A 142 4.58 11.26 -22.03
CA SER A 142 5.41 10.62 -23.05
C SER A 142 6.54 9.82 -22.41
N ASN A 143 6.67 8.55 -22.80
CA ASN A 143 7.72 7.65 -22.34
C ASN A 143 8.84 7.54 -23.39
N PRO A 144 10.09 7.22 -22.98
CA PRO A 144 11.20 6.97 -23.91
C PRO A 144 10.96 5.86 -24.94
N ILE A 145 10.09 4.91 -24.60
CA ILE A 145 9.60 3.87 -25.51
C ILE A 145 8.11 4.13 -25.71
N GLU A 146 7.70 4.36 -26.96
CA GLU A 146 6.29 4.55 -27.30
C GLU A 146 5.45 3.33 -26.93
N LYS A 147 4.17 3.57 -26.65
CA LYS A 147 3.18 2.53 -26.30
C LYS A 147 3.58 1.71 -25.06
N SER A 148 4.42 2.27 -24.20
CA SER A 148 4.87 1.61 -22.98
C SER A 148 4.10 2.03 -21.74
N ILE A 149 4.08 1.16 -20.74
CA ILE A 149 3.67 1.45 -19.38
C ILE A 149 4.85 1.08 -18.47
N VAL A 150 5.23 2.00 -17.60
CA VAL A 150 6.25 1.80 -16.56
C VAL A 150 5.65 2.14 -15.21
N TRP A 151 6.20 1.59 -14.12
CA TRP A 151 5.64 1.79 -12.79
C TRP A 151 6.64 2.44 -11.84
N SER A 152 6.12 3.24 -10.92
CA SER A 152 6.88 3.73 -9.77
C SER A 152 6.06 3.62 -8.50
N ILE A 153 6.73 3.56 -7.36
CA ILE A 153 6.09 3.66 -6.05
C ILE A 153 6.49 4.99 -5.43
N SER A 154 5.49 5.77 -5.01
CA SER A 154 5.71 6.96 -4.19
C SER A 154 5.64 6.58 -2.71
N VAL A 155 6.68 6.87 -1.96
CA VAL A 155 6.65 6.77 -0.50
C VAL A 155 5.83 7.94 0.03
N PRO A 156 4.78 7.70 0.84
CA PRO A 156 4.01 8.78 1.47
C PRO A 156 4.92 9.68 2.32
N GLU A 157 4.71 11.00 2.24
CA GLU A 157 5.52 12.01 2.91
C GLU A 157 5.51 11.84 4.44
N GLU A 158 4.44 11.25 4.98
CA GLU A 158 4.29 10.96 6.41
C GLU A 158 5.32 9.95 6.93
N ILE A 159 5.95 9.19 6.03
CA ILE A 159 6.98 8.19 6.33
C ILE A 159 8.37 8.73 5.99
N SER A 160 8.50 9.57 4.97
CA SER A 160 9.78 10.14 4.56
C SER A 160 10.09 11.45 5.29
N LYS A 161 10.85 11.37 6.39
CA LYS A 161 11.41 12.57 7.04
C LYS A 161 12.49 13.28 6.19
N ILE A 162 12.92 12.71 5.06
CA ILE A 162 14.19 13.10 4.39
C ILE A 162 14.07 13.31 2.87
N SER A 163 13.10 12.73 2.15
CA SER A 163 12.90 12.97 0.70
C SER A 163 11.73 12.13 0.20
N SER A 164 10.85 12.68 -0.63
CA SER A 164 9.82 11.93 -1.37
C SER A 164 10.49 11.09 -2.46
N GLU A 165 11.19 10.02 -2.08
CA GLU A 165 11.91 9.17 -3.02
C GLU A 165 10.92 8.34 -3.85
N VAL A 166 10.96 8.53 -5.17
CA VAL A 166 10.16 7.76 -6.12
C VAL A 166 10.95 6.52 -6.53
N ILE A 167 10.49 5.35 -6.09
CA ILE A 167 11.15 4.07 -6.38
C ILE A 167 10.67 3.58 -7.74
N LYS A 168 11.59 3.41 -8.70
CA LYS A 168 11.27 2.80 -10.00
C LYS A 168 11.04 1.30 -9.83
N VAL A 169 9.93 0.79 -10.35
CA VAL A 169 9.64 -0.64 -10.37
C VAL A 169 10.30 -1.23 -11.62
N PRO A 170 11.12 -2.29 -11.52
CA PRO A 170 11.89 -2.85 -12.64
C PRO A 170 11.02 -3.70 -13.58
N TYR A 171 10.00 -3.08 -14.17
CA TYR A 171 9.09 -3.70 -15.13
C TYR A 171 8.65 -2.67 -16.18
N ILE A 172 8.69 -3.06 -17.45
CA ILE A 172 8.16 -2.28 -18.57
C ILE A 172 7.24 -3.19 -19.40
N LEU A 173 6.05 -2.67 -19.69
CA LEU A 173 5.05 -3.34 -20.51
C LEU A 173 4.88 -2.55 -21.81
N ILE A 174 4.94 -3.21 -22.95
CA ILE A 174 4.76 -2.62 -24.27
C ILE A 174 3.42 -3.13 -24.81
N ILE A 175 2.50 -2.21 -25.08
CA ILE A 175 1.17 -2.54 -25.63
C ILE A 175 1.27 -2.55 -27.15
N CYS A 176 0.80 -3.64 -27.76
CA CYS A 176 0.79 -3.79 -29.22
C CYS A 176 -0.61 -4.14 -29.73
N GLU A 177 -0.99 -3.54 -30.85
CA GLU A 177 -2.09 -4.08 -31.65
C GLU A 177 -1.61 -5.28 -32.46
N ALA A 178 -2.54 -6.17 -32.84
CA ALA A 178 -2.21 -7.40 -33.56
C ALA A 178 -1.45 -7.14 -34.87
N GLU A 179 -1.90 -6.16 -35.65
CA GLU A 179 -1.30 -5.79 -36.93
C GLU A 179 0.14 -5.31 -36.76
N GLU A 180 0.36 -4.34 -35.88
CA GLU A 180 1.69 -3.82 -35.55
C GLU A 180 2.64 -4.92 -35.07
N PHE A 181 2.16 -5.84 -34.23
CA PHE A 181 2.97 -6.96 -33.78
C PHE A 181 3.34 -7.91 -34.92
N CYS A 182 2.39 -8.19 -35.82
CA CYS A 182 2.66 -8.99 -37.01
C CYS A 182 3.69 -8.30 -37.93
N ASP A 183 3.60 -6.98 -38.09
CA ASP A 183 4.54 -6.21 -38.89
C ASP A 183 5.95 -6.20 -38.27
N LEU A 184 6.07 -6.06 -36.94
CA LEU A 184 7.34 -6.19 -36.22
C LEU A 184 7.99 -7.56 -36.42
N VAL A 185 7.18 -8.62 -36.45
CA VAL A 185 7.65 -9.99 -36.68
C VAL A 185 8.06 -10.20 -38.14
N ASN A 186 7.22 -9.81 -39.09
CA ASN A 186 7.48 -9.99 -40.52
C ASN A 186 8.65 -9.14 -41.04
N SER A 187 8.85 -7.95 -40.45
CA SER A 187 10.00 -7.09 -40.75
C SER A 187 11.28 -7.49 -40.03
N GLU A 188 11.26 -8.58 -39.25
CA GLU A 188 12.37 -9.08 -38.43
C GLU A 188 12.94 -8.03 -37.45
N SER A 189 12.15 -7.00 -37.12
CA SER A 189 12.58 -5.85 -36.32
C SER A 189 12.29 -6.02 -34.81
N LEU A 190 11.51 -7.03 -34.42
CA LEU A 190 11.19 -7.26 -33.00
C LEU A 190 12.45 -7.42 -32.12
N MET A 191 13.45 -8.17 -32.58
CA MET A 191 14.65 -8.45 -31.77
C MET A 191 15.51 -7.20 -31.56
N SER A 192 15.63 -6.35 -32.58
CA SER A 192 16.33 -5.07 -32.46
C SER A 192 15.56 -4.10 -31.57
N HIS A 193 14.22 -4.13 -31.62
CA HIS A 193 13.36 -3.39 -30.71
C HIS A 193 13.56 -3.80 -29.26
N ILE A 194 13.55 -5.11 -28.96
CA ILE A 194 13.83 -5.64 -27.61
C ILE A 194 15.20 -5.17 -27.11
N SER A 195 16.24 -5.29 -27.94
CA SER A 195 17.59 -4.86 -27.60
C SER A 195 17.66 -3.37 -27.28
N ARG A 196 16.91 -2.53 -28.01
CA ARG A 196 16.78 -1.09 -27.74
C ARG A 196 16.11 -0.85 -26.38
N VAL A 197 15.02 -1.55 -26.09
CA VAL A 197 14.29 -1.41 -24.82
C VAL A 197 15.19 -1.82 -23.65
N GLN A 198 15.88 -2.95 -23.73
CA GLN A 198 16.80 -3.41 -22.68
C GLN A 198 17.97 -2.46 -22.47
N ARG A 199 18.46 -1.81 -23.52
CA ARG A 199 19.52 -0.78 -23.36
C ARG A 199 19.04 0.42 -22.55
N LEU A 200 17.78 0.83 -22.70
CA LEU A 200 17.19 1.94 -21.92
C LEU A 200 16.74 1.49 -20.52
N TYR A 201 16.35 0.23 -20.37
CA TYR A 201 15.84 -0.34 -19.13
C TYR A 201 16.58 -1.64 -18.75
N PRO A 202 17.89 -1.57 -18.45
CA PRO A 202 18.75 -2.76 -18.32
C PRO A 202 18.39 -3.69 -17.17
N LEU A 203 17.73 -3.17 -16.13
CA LEU A 203 17.32 -3.94 -14.97
C LEU A 203 15.86 -4.41 -15.03
N HIS A 204 15.08 -3.93 -16.01
CA HIS A 204 13.65 -4.17 -16.05
C HIS A 204 13.33 -5.50 -16.74
N THR A 205 12.28 -6.15 -16.26
CA THR A 205 11.58 -7.15 -17.05
C THR A 205 10.78 -6.46 -18.14
N VAL A 206 10.94 -6.92 -19.39
CA VAL A 206 10.22 -6.41 -20.55
C VAL A 206 9.08 -7.38 -20.88
N CYS A 207 7.87 -6.87 -21.07
CA CYS A 207 6.73 -7.69 -21.47
C CYS A 207 6.00 -7.05 -22.66
N TYR A 208 5.75 -7.83 -23.71
CA TYR A 208 4.89 -7.42 -24.82
C TYR A 208 3.47 -7.94 -24.58
N LEU A 209 2.49 -7.05 -24.59
CA LEU A 209 1.09 -7.38 -24.44
C LEU A 209 0.34 -7.07 -25.73
N THR A 210 0.01 -8.12 -26.49
CA THR A 210 -0.62 -7.97 -27.81
C THR A 210 -2.11 -8.20 -27.72
N ASN A 211 -2.91 -7.23 -28.17
CA ASN A 211 -4.37 -7.35 -28.23
C ASN A 211 -4.80 -8.11 -29.50
N LYS A 212 -5.73 -9.07 -29.38
CA LYS A 212 -6.43 -9.75 -30.49
C LYS A 212 -5.56 -10.45 -31.53
N LEU A 213 -4.32 -10.87 -31.18
CA LEU A 213 -3.36 -11.41 -32.14
C LEU A 213 -3.90 -12.59 -32.96
N MET A 214 -4.38 -13.64 -32.28
CA MET A 214 -4.88 -14.84 -32.96
C MET A 214 -6.15 -14.56 -33.78
N ALA A 215 -7.04 -13.70 -33.28
CA ALA A 215 -8.24 -13.30 -34.00
C ALA A 215 -7.90 -12.55 -35.30
N TYR A 216 -6.90 -11.68 -35.27
CA TYR A 216 -6.39 -10.98 -36.45
C TYR A 216 -5.80 -11.95 -37.48
N ILE A 217 -4.92 -12.85 -37.05
CA ILE A 217 -4.30 -13.84 -37.94
C ILE A 217 -5.36 -14.71 -38.61
N ASN A 218 -6.28 -15.26 -37.83
CA ASN A 218 -7.37 -16.10 -38.35
C ASN A 218 -8.26 -15.31 -39.33
N LYS A 219 -8.55 -14.03 -39.06
CA LYS A 219 -9.31 -13.17 -39.97
C LYS A 219 -8.58 -12.94 -41.30
N ARG A 220 -7.26 -12.72 -41.26
CA ARG A 220 -6.42 -12.55 -42.47
C ARG A 220 -6.36 -13.83 -43.30
N GLU A 221 -6.17 -14.99 -42.65
CA GLU A 221 -6.18 -16.30 -43.32
C GLU A 221 -7.51 -16.61 -43.99
N GLN A 222 -8.62 -16.38 -43.28
CA GLN A 222 -9.95 -16.57 -43.86
C GLN A 222 -10.22 -15.62 -45.03
N GLY A 223 -9.72 -14.39 -44.96
CA GLY A 223 -9.79 -13.44 -46.09
C GLY A 223 -9.06 -13.96 -47.31
N GLN A 224 -7.82 -14.42 -47.14
CA GLN A 224 -7.00 -14.98 -48.22
C GLN A 224 -7.61 -16.25 -48.83
N TYR A 225 -8.23 -17.10 -48.01
CA TYR A 225 -8.94 -18.28 -48.50
C TYR A 225 -10.18 -17.91 -49.35
N LYS A 226 -10.94 -16.90 -48.93
CA LYS A 226 -12.18 -16.47 -49.61
C LYS A 226 -11.91 -15.69 -50.89
N ASP A 227 -10.85 -14.88 -50.90
CA ASP A 227 -10.50 -14.01 -52.02
C ASP A 227 -8.97 -13.93 -52.23
N PRO A 228 -8.39 -14.96 -52.88
CA PRO A 228 -6.94 -15.01 -53.06
C PRO A 228 -6.38 -13.85 -53.91
N ALA A 229 -7.18 -13.29 -54.83
CA ALA A 229 -6.74 -12.26 -55.76
C ALA A 229 -6.55 -10.90 -55.09
N ASN A 230 -7.36 -10.57 -54.06
CA ASN A 230 -7.24 -9.32 -53.30
C ASN A 230 -6.29 -9.39 -52.10
N HIS A 231 -5.79 -10.59 -51.77
CA HIS A 231 -4.89 -10.82 -50.62
C HIS A 231 -3.51 -11.36 -51.02
N ILE A 232 -3.11 -11.10 -52.27
CA ILE A 232 -1.79 -11.46 -52.78
C ILE A 232 -0.72 -10.74 -51.96
N GLY A 233 0.17 -11.52 -51.34
CA GLY A 233 1.35 -11.00 -50.63
C GLY A 233 1.27 -10.99 -49.11
N TRP A 234 0.09 -11.22 -48.49
CA TRP A 234 0.04 -11.47 -47.05
C TRP A 234 0.53 -12.89 -46.76
N LYS A 235 1.47 -13.02 -45.82
CA LYS A 235 2.01 -14.28 -45.34
C LYS A 235 1.79 -14.37 -43.83
N ARG A 236 1.34 -15.53 -43.34
CA ARG A 236 1.21 -15.79 -41.91
C ARG A 236 2.56 -15.55 -41.21
N PRO A 237 2.63 -14.63 -40.23
CA PRO A 237 3.84 -14.41 -39.46
C PRO A 237 4.19 -15.66 -38.63
N PRO A 238 5.48 -16.02 -38.48
CA PRO A 238 5.92 -17.16 -37.69
C PRO A 238 5.93 -16.84 -36.18
N ILE A 239 4.76 -16.54 -35.61
CA ILE A 239 4.62 -16.06 -34.22
C ILE A 239 5.25 -17.03 -33.22
N GLU A 240 4.93 -18.31 -33.33
CA GLU A 240 5.35 -19.36 -32.39
C GLU A 240 6.87 -19.54 -32.38
N GLU A 241 7.50 -19.45 -33.55
CA GLU A 241 8.95 -19.51 -33.70
C GLU A 241 9.62 -18.28 -33.05
N VAL A 242 9.08 -17.09 -33.29
CA VAL A 242 9.64 -15.84 -32.74
C VAL A 242 9.49 -15.79 -31.22
N LEU A 243 8.37 -16.24 -30.66
CA LEU A 243 8.18 -16.32 -29.21
C LEU A 243 9.13 -17.33 -28.56
N SER A 244 9.40 -18.44 -29.23
CA SER A 244 10.40 -19.42 -28.79
C SER A 244 11.80 -18.81 -28.76
N LYS A 245 12.19 -18.10 -29.84
CA LYS A 245 13.45 -17.36 -29.91
C LYS A 245 13.54 -16.29 -28.82
N LEU A 246 12.46 -15.58 -28.53
CA LEU A 246 12.39 -14.55 -27.49
C LEU A 246 12.68 -15.15 -26.10
N THR A 247 12.11 -16.32 -25.81
CA THR A 247 12.32 -17.02 -24.52
C THR A 247 13.74 -17.56 -24.36
N ILE A 248 14.39 -17.97 -25.45
CA ILE A 248 15.73 -18.58 -25.42
C ILE A 248 16.83 -17.50 -25.43
N ASN A 249 16.66 -16.45 -26.23
CA ASN A 249 17.73 -15.50 -26.53
C ASN A 249 17.72 -14.28 -25.60
N PHE A 250 16.62 -14.01 -24.89
CA PHE A 250 16.49 -12.82 -24.06
C PHE A 250 16.13 -13.16 -22.62
N VAL A 251 16.92 -12.60 -21.69
CA VAL A 251 16.67 -12.71 -20.26
C VAL A 251 15.62 -11.68 -19.83
N LYS A 252 14.65 -12.11 -19.01
CA LYS A 252 13.56 -11.26 -18.49
C LYS A 252 12.73 -10.57 -19.57
N VAL A 253 12.51 -11.25 -20.70
CA VAL A 253 11.58 -10.79 -21.74
C VAL A 253 10.44 -11.78 -21.84
N HIS A 254 9.22 -11.26 -21.83
CA HIS A 254 7.99 -12.04 -21.88
C HIS A 254 7.06 -11.51 -22.96
N SER A 255 6.12 -12.35 -23.38
CA SER A 255 5.01 -11.93 -24.22
C SER A 255 3.73 -12.58 -23.72
N ARG A 256 2.63 -11.83 -23.82
CA ARG A 256 1.28 -12.30 -23.55
C ARG A 256 0.36 -11.79 -24.65
N HIS A 257 -0.62 -12.60 -25.02
CA HIS A 257 -1.66 -12.21 -25.95
C HIS A 257 -3.01 -12.19 -25.24
N CYS A 258 -3.76 -11.11 -25.43
CA CYS A 258 -5.10 -10.94 -24.89
C CYS A 258 -6.13 -11.15 -25.99
N VAL A 259 -7.26 -11.72 -25.61
CA VAL A 259 -8.40 -11.99 -26.49
C VAL A 259 -9.09 -10.69 -26.89
N ASP A 260 -9.21 -9.74 -25.96
CA ASP A 260 -9.84 -8.45 -26.19
C ASP A 260 -9.31 -7.33 -25.27
N GLU A 261 -9.83 -6.11 -25.46
CA GLU A 261 -9.46 -4.92 -24.70
C GLU A 261 -9.78 -5.03 -23.21
N ALA A 262 -10.84 -5.76 -22.85
CA ALA A 262 -11.26 -5.92 -21.47
C ALA A 262 -10.31 -6.86 -20.72
N GLU A 263 -9.91 -7.97 -21.33
CA GLU A 263 -8.89 -8.88 -20.79
C GLU A 263 -7.55 -8.16 -20.67
N LEU A 264 -7.17 -7.37 -21.67
CA LEU A 264 -5.95 -6.56 -21.64
C LEU A 264 -5.97 -5.60 -20.45
N ALA A 265 -7.06 -4.84 -20.29
CA ALA A 265 -7.21 -3.90 -19.19
C ALA A 265 -7.20 -4.58 -17.81
N GLU A 266 -7.87 -5.73 -17.66
CA GLU A 266 -7.85 -6.50 -16.42
C GLU A 266 -6.44 -7.05 -16.12
N HIS A 267 -5.71 -7.51 -17.14
CA HIS A 267 -4.35 -7.97 -16.98
C HIS A 267 -3.42 -6.86 -16.49
N VAL A 268 -3.50 -5.65 -17.08
CA VAL A 268 -2.69 -4.51 -16.64
C VAL A 268 -3.02 -4.10 -15.20
N ALA A 269 -4.30 -4.10 -14.82
CA ALA A 269 -4.72 -3.82 -13.44
C ALA A 269 -4.19 -4.87 -12.45
N GLY A 270 -4.32 -6.16 -12.78
CA GLY A 270 -3.81 -7.27 -11.98
C GLY A 270 -2.28 -7.27 -11.86
N LEU A 271 -1.58 -6.96 -12.94
CA LEU A 271 -0.13 -6.78 -12.95
C LEU A 271 0.27 -5.61 -12.02
N THR A 272 -0.39 -4.46 -12.14
CA THR A 272 -0.13 -3.29 -11.28
C THR A 272 -0.29 -3.64 -9.80
N TYR A 273 -1.34 -4.36 -9.43
CA TYR A 273 -1.54 -4.83 -8.06
C TYR A 273 -0.44 -5.79 -7.58
N SER A 274 -0.02 -6.70 -8.47
CA SER A 274 1.03 -7.68 -8.19
C SER A 274 2.38 -7.01 -7.99
N LEU A 275 2.74 -6.06 -8.86
CA LEU A 275 3.97 -5.28 -8.78
C LEU A 275 4.03 -4.46 -7.49
N ALA A 276 2.91 -3.87 -7.08
CA ALA A 276 2.82 -3.17 -5.80
C ALA A 276 3.11 -4.11 -4.64
N SER A 277 2.52 -5.30 -4.64
CA SER A 277 2.65 -6.27 -3.55
C SER A 277 4.04 -6.91 -3.46
N CYS A 278 4.71 -7.12 -4.60
CA CYS A 278 6.02 -7.78 -4.67
C CYS A 278 7.13 -7.00 -3.97
N GLN A 279 7.12 -5.66 -4.03
CA GLN A 279 8.16 -4.82 -3.42
C GLN A 279 8.20 -4.99 -1.88
N PHE A 280 7.04 -5.09 -1.24
CA PHE A 280 6.94 -5.28 0.21
C PHE A 280 7.30 -6.71 0.67
N ARG A 281 7.38 -7.68 -0.26
CA ARG A 281 7.86 -9.03 0.05
C ARG A 281 9.40 -9.10 0.07
N TYR A 282 10.08 -8.35 -0.80
CA TYR A 282 11.54 -8.30 -0.85
C TYR A 282 12.17 -7.54 0.33
N VAL A 283 11.54 -6.44 0.77
CA VAL A 283 12.03 -5.65 1.93
C VAL A 283 12.04 -6.46 3.24
N LYS A 284 11.19 -7.49 3.37
CA LYS A 284 11.17 -8.37 4.56
C LYS A 284 12.35 -9.34 4.62
N VAL A 285 13.00 -9.66 3.49
CA VAL A 285 14.07 -10.67 3.44
C VAL A 285 15.45 -10.08 3.76
N ILE A 286 15.63 -8.78 3.53
CA ILE A 286 16.92 -8.10 3.77
C ILE A 286 17.01 -7.55 5.21
N SER A 287 15.89 -7.54 5.95
CA SER A 287 15.77 -7.00 7.31
C SER A 287 15.82 -8.06 8.42
N GLN A 288 16.30 -9.28 8.15
CA GLN A 288 16.48 -10.35 9.14
C GLN A 288 17.95 -10.69 9.33
#